data_AF-A0A8H5HJH5-F1
#
_entry.id   AF-A0A8H5HJH5-F1
#
_cell.length_a   1.000
_cell.length_b   1.000
_cell.length_c   1.000
_cell.angle_alpha   90.00
_cell.angle_beta   90.00
_cell.angle_gamma   90.00
#
_symmetry.space_group_name_H-M   'P 1'
#
loop_
_entity.id
_entity.type
_entity.pdbx_description
1 polymer ?
#
loop_
_entity_poly.entity_id
_entity_poly.type
_entity_poly.pdbx_seq_one_letter_code
_entity_poly.pdbx_strand_id
1 'polypeptide(L)'
;MTRSGSRLPGRDDDDDDDLYSYFNKSVSAVQAHADHFEQEYARPALRTSQAFFDDRPIAATFIVIFVFLSFLPVVFFLGLSLFAVASFTIIALTSTVIASATVVLTLLSLLVLTLLITLVSSAFLTLSGVSLYASVSLLSLVRKHGRLGVSKWAEHMSNFLVGSRPVQLPSRTEPGLGLSLGSGFGSTPRVHAHEEWTDSDADGQHEVVVKVEVKQEEPEDEDHVDEDLYIDSAVAQVPPHIKDDMDIIRG
;
A
#
# COMPACT_ATOMS: atom_id res chain seq x y z
N MET A 1 61.09 7.23 -14.90
CA MET A 1 59.75 6.87 -15.41
C MET A 1 59.23 5.70 -14.59
N THR A 2 58.54 5.98 -13.48
CA THR A 2 57.90 4.99 -12.61
C THR A 2 56.41 5.30 -12.62
N ARG A 3 55.65 4.46 -13.31
CA ARG A 3 54.21 4.62 -13.53
C ARG A 3 53.50 4.22 -12.24
N SER A 4 53.17 5.23 -11.44
CA SER A 4 52.32 5.12 -10.25
C SER A 4 50.92 4.72 -10.69
N GLY A 5 50.56 3.46 -10.45
CA GLY A 5 49.24 2.92 -10.68
C GLY A 5 48.39 3.15 -9.44
N SER A 6 47.50 4.13 -9.50
CA SER A 6 46.43 4.36 -8.55
C SER A 6 45.46 3.17 -8.59
N ARG A 7 45.67 2.20 -7.70
CA ARG A 7 44.69 1.16 -7.39
C ARG A 7 43.51 1.84 -6.69
N LEU A 8 42.35 1.76 -7.34
CA LEU A 8 41.08 2.14 -6.74
C LEU A 8 40.85 1.24 -5.52
N PRO A 9 40.49 1.80 -4.35
CA PRO A 9 40.11 1.01 -3.18
C PRO A 9 38.83 0.23 -3.52
N GLY A 10 38.95 -1.09 -3.66
CA GLY A 10 37.82 -2.00 -3.67
C GLY A 10 37.11 -1.88 -2.32
N ARG A 11 35.83 -1.49 -2.35
CA ARG A 11 35.04 -1.11 -1.18
C ARG A 11 34.03 -2.20 -0.79
N ASP A 12 34.14 -3.39 -1.39
CA ASP A 12 33.11 -4.42 -1.28
C ASP A 12 33.57 -5.67 -0.51
N ASP A 13 34.87 -5.79 -0.16
CA ASP A 13 35.39 -6.98 0.54
C ASP A 13 35.25 -6.89 2.07
N ASP A 14 35.13 -5.68 2.65
CA ASP A 14 35.07 -5.48 4.11
C ASP A 14 33.68 -5.79 4.69
N ASP A 15 32.60 -5.61 3.92
CA ASP A 15 31.21 -5.84 4.38
C ASP A 15 30.88 -7.35 4.51
N ASP A 16 31.52 -8.20 3.70
CA ASP A 16 31.34 -9.66 3.72
C ASP A 16 31.98 -10.30 4.97
N ASP A 17 33.13 -9.78 5.42
CA ASP A 17 33.82 -10.24 6.62
C ASP A 17 33.02 -9.94 7.90
N ASP A 18 32.34 -8.79 7.94
CA ASP A 18 31.49 -8.41 9.06
C ASP A 18 30.26 -9.32 9.16
N LEU A 19 29.56 -9.58 8.05
CA LEU A 19 28.43 -10.52 8.02
C LEU A 19 28.84 -11.93 8.45
N TYR A 20 29.99 -12.40 7.99
CA TYR A 20 30.53 -13.71 8.37
C TYR A 20 30.81 -13.80 9.88
N SER A 21 31.29 -12.70 10.49
CA SER A 21 31.51 -12.64 11.93
C SER A 21 30.21 -12.75 12.74
N TYR A 22 29.11 -12.13 12.28
CA TYR A 22 27.79 -12.24 12.93
C TYR A 22 27.19 -13.65 12.80
N PHE A 23 27.34 -14.29 11.65
CA PHE A 23 26.95 -15.68 11.48
C PHE A 23 27.75 -16.60 12.40
N ASN A 24 29.07 -16.45 12.48
CA ASN A 24 29.87 -17.26 13.39
C ASN A 24 29.51 -17.02 14.86
N LYS A 25 29.24 -15.77 15.24
CA LYS A 25 28.84 -15.45 16.61
C LYS A 25 27.49 -16.06 16.96
N SER A 26 26.49 -15.93 16.09
CA SER A 26 25.16 -16.53 16.29
C SER A 26 25.20 -18.06 16.33
N VAL A 27 25.95 -18.70 15.41
CA VAL A 27 26.15 -20.16 15.42
C VAL A 27 26.84 -20.60 16.72
N SER A 28 27.89 -19.89 17.15
CA SER A 28 28.60 -20.23 18.41
C SER A 28 27.70 -20.08 19.64
N ALA A 29 26.80 -19.10 19.66
CA ALA A 29 25.86 -18.90 20.75
C ALA A 29 24.80 -20.00 20.80
N VAL A 30 24.20 -20.36 19.65
CA VAL A 30 23.23 -21.45 19.55
C VAL A 30 23.89 -22.79 19.91
N GLN A 31 25.12 -23.02 19.46
CA GLN A 31 25.87 -24.22 19.80
C GLN A 31 26.19 -24.29 21.30
N ALA A 32 26.65 -23.19 21.92
CA ALA A 32 26.90 -23.15 23.35
C ALA A 32 25.63 -23.46 24.17
N HIS A 33 24.47 -22.95 23.76
CA HIS A 33 23.18 -23.26 24.39
C HIS A 33 22.75 -24.72 24.15
N ALA A 34 22.96 -25.25 22.95
CA ALA A 34 22.67 -26.65 22.63
C ALA A 34 23.56 -27.60 23.46
N ASP A 35 24.85 -27.30 23.57
CA ASP A 35 25.81 -28.07 24.36
C ASP A 35 25.44 -28.06 25.85
N HIS A 36 25.05 -26.89 26.38
CA HIS A 36 24.56 -26.75 27.75
C HIS A 36 23.30 -27.59 27.98
N PHE A 37 22.33 -27.52 27.07
CA PHE A 37 21.10 -28.31 27.16
C PHE A 37 21.38 -29.82 27.06
N GLU A 38 22.30 -30.23 26.18
CA GLU A 38 22.69 -31.64 26.05
C GLU A 38 23.31 -32.14 27.35
N GLN A 39 24.22 -31.37 27.95
CA GLN A 39 24.91 -31.75 29.17
C GLN A 39 24.00 -31.77 30.39
N GLU A 40 23.15 -30.74 30.57
CA GLU A 40 22.33 -30.60 31.76
C GLU A 40 21.05 -31.42 31.75
N TYR A 41 20.43 -31.63 30.57
CA TYR A 41 19.11 -32.27 30.49
C TYR A 41 19.16 -33.59 29.71
N ALA A 42 19.74 -33.58 28.50
CA ALA A 42 19.66 -34.75 27.62
C ALA A 42 20.46 -35.93 28.16
N ARG A 43 21.73 -35.71 28.56
CA ARG A 43 22.61 -36.76 29.08
C ARG A 43 22.11 -37.41 30.37
N PRO A 44 21.70 -36.68 31.41
CA PRO A 44 21.18 -37.31 32.63
C PRO A 44 19.83 -38.00 32.38
N ALA A 45 18.96 -37.47 31.52
CA ALA A 45 17.71 -38.14 31.15
C ALA A 45 17.95 -39.46 30.39
N LEU A 46 18.92 -39.48 29.48
CA LEU A 46 19.30 -40.71 28.76
C LEU A 46 19.92 -41.75 29.71
N ARG A 47 20.81 -41.32 30.61
CA ARG A 47 21.42 -42.25 31.60
C ARG A 47 20.40 -42.81 32.58
N THR A 48 19.49 -41.98 33.07
CA THR A 48 18.43 -42.42 33.97
C THR A 48 17.45 -43.35 33.25
N SER A 49 16.99 -42.99 32.05
CA SER A 49 16.10 -43.87 31.26
C SER A 49 16.75 -45.22 30.97
N GLN A 50 18.03 -45.26 30.58
CA GLN A 50 18.75 -46.52 30.37
C GLN A 50 18.77 -47.39 31.63
N ALA A 51 19.08 -46.79 32.79
CA ALA A 51 19.06 -47.51 34.06
C ALA A 51 17.65 -48.05 34.42
N PHE A 52 16.58 -47.31 34.09
CA PHE A 52 15.20 -47.79 34.28
C PHE A 52 14.81 -48.95 33.35
N PHE A 53 15.31 -48.94 32.12
CA PHE A 53 15.10 -50.05 31.18
C PHE A 53 15.81 -51.34 31.63
N ASP A 54 17.02 -51.21 32.19
CA ASP A 54 17.79 -52.35 32.68
C ASP A 54 17.14 -53.00 33.92
N ASP A 55 16.58 -52.20 34.83
CA ASP A 55 15.95 -52.72 36.06
C ASP A 55 14.54 -53.30 35.80
N ARG A 56 13.72 -52.65 34.96
CA ARG A 56 12.31 -53.03 34.72
C ARG A 56 11.83 -52.79 33.28
N PRO A 57 12.22 -53.63 32.31
CA PRO A 57 11.92 -53.40 30.89
C PRO A 57 10.42 -53.40 30.54
N ILE A 58 9.62 -54.19 31.26
CA ILE A 58 8.17 -54.30 31.02
C ILE A 58 7.44 -53.00 31.42
N ALA A 59 7.78 -52.42 32.58
CA ALA A 59 7.15 -51.17 33.02
C ALA A 59 7.57 -49.98 32.14
N ALA A 60 8.85 -49.94 31.75
CA ALA A 60 9.39 -48.86 30.93
C ALA A 60 8.72 -48.79 29.54
N THR A 61 8.53 -49.92 28.87
CA THR A 61 7.81 -49.96 27.58
C THR A 61 6.35 -49.51 27.70
N PHE A 62 5.67 -49.88 28.79
CA PHE A 62 4.29 -49.44 29.04
C PHE A 62 4.19 -47.92 29.22
N ILE A 63 5.14 -47.32 29.95
CA ILE A 63 5.23 -45.87 30.13
C ILE A 63 5.49 -45.18 28.78
N VAL A 64 6.42 -45.68 27.97
CA VAL A 64 6.70 -45.08 26.65
C VAL A 64 5.47 -45.11 25.75
N ILE A 65 4.77 -46.24 25.66
CA ILE A 65 3.54 -46.36 24.87
C ILE A 65 2.45 -45.43 25.43
N PHE A 66 2.30 -45.37 26.76
CA PHE A 66 1.34 -44.49 27.42
C PHE A 66 1.63 -43.01 27.13
N VAL A 67 2.90 -42.59 27.27
CA VAL A 67 3.35 -41.23 26.95
C VAL A 67 3.08 -40.94 25.47
N PHE A 68 3.45 -41.83 24.57
CA PHE A 68 3.24 -41.65 23.13
C PHE A 68 1.74 -41.54 22.77
N LEU A 69 0.89 -42.42 23.33
CA LEU A 69 -0.55 -42.38 23.13
C LEU A 69 -1.19 -41.13 23.76
N SER A 70 -0.65 -40.63 24.87
CA SER A 70 -1.10 -39.40 25.52
C SER A 70 -0.62 -38.14 24.80
N PHE A 71 0.51 -38.21 24.09
CA PHE A 71 1.07 -37.08 23.34
C PHE A 71 0.33 -36.88 22.01
N LEU A 72 -0.14 -37.95 21.38
CA LEU A 72 -0.90 -37.91 20.13
C LEU A 72 -2.12 -36.97 20.17
N PRO A 73 -3.03 -37.02 21.18
CA PRO A 73 -4.14 -36.07 21.27
C PRO A 73 -3.68 -34.63 21.50
N VAL A 74 -2.56 -34.41 22.20
CA VAL A 74 -2.02 -33.05 22.42
C VAL A 74 -1.50 -32.46 21.11
N VAL A 75 -0.72 -33.22 20.35
CA VAL A 75 -0.23 -32.79 19.03
C VAL A 75 -1.39 -32.56 18.06
N PHE A 76 -2.38 -33.45 18.06
CA PHE A 76 -3.55 -33.32 17.20
C PHE A 76 -4.37 -32.08 17.56
N PHE A 77 -4.56 -31.80 18.85
CA PHE A 77 -5.21 -30.59 19.33
C PHE A 77 -4.44 -29.33 18.91
N LEU A 78 -3.11 -29.32 19.06
CA LEU A 78 -2.27 -28.21 18.63
C LEU A 78 -2.36 -27.98 17.12
N GLY A 79 -2.27 -29.06 16.34
CA GLY A 79 -2.35 -29.01 14.89
C GLY A 79 -3.72 -28.51 14.40
N LEU A 80 -4.81 -29.03 14.96
CA LEU A 80 -6.15 -28.56 14.64
C LEU A 80 -6.40 -27.12 15.09
N SER A 81 -5.88 -26.71 16.24
CA SER A 81 -5.99 -25.33 16.73
C SER A 81 -5.26 -24.37 15.80
N LEU A 82 -4.02 -24.68 15.43
CA LEU A 82 -3.24 -23.86 14.50
C LEU A 82 -3.88 -23.82 13.11
N PHE A 83 -4.37 -24.97 12.62
CA PHE A 83 -5.09 -25.06 11.36
C PHE A 83 -6.37 -24.23 11.38
N ALA A 84 -7.13 -24.27 12.48
CA ALA A 84 -8.33 -23.46 12.65
C ALA A 84 -7.97 -21.96 12.57
N VAL A 85 -6.99 -21.50 13.35
CA VAL A 85 -6.54 -20.10 13.34
C VAL A 85 -6.11 -19.69 11.93
N ALA A 86 -5.24 -20.46 11.28
CA ALA A 86 -4.77 -20.16 9.92
C ALA A 86 -5.93 -20.10 8.90
N SER A 87 -6.87 -21.05 8.97
CA SER A 87 -8.04 -21.07 8.09
C SER A 87 -8.93 -19.85 8.30
N PHE A 88 -9.17 -19.44 9.55
CA PHE A 88 -9.92 -18.23 9.87
C PHE A 88 -9.22 -16.97 9.35
N THR A 89 -7.89 -16.87 9.49
CA THR A 89 -7.12 -15.74 8.95
C THR A 89 -7.23 -15.67 7.42
N ILE A 90 -7.11 -16.80 6.72
CA ILE A 90 -7.24 -16.84 5.26
C ILE A 90 -8.67 -16.44 4.84
N ILE A 91 -9.70 -16.94 5.51
CA ILE A 91 -11.09 -16.58 5.23
C ILE A 91 -11.32 -15.09 5.48
N ALA A 92 -10.80 -14.54 6.57
CA ALA A 92 -10.89 -13.11 6.87
C ALA A 92 -10.22 -12.28 5.78
N LEU A 93 -8.96 -12.57 5.44
CA LEU A 93 -8.21 -11.86 4.40
C LEU A 93 -8.90 -11.92 3.04
N THR A 94 -9.35 -13.11 2.63
CA THR A 94 -10.07 -13.26 1.35
C THR A 94 -11.39 -12.49 1.35
N SER A 95 -12.14 -12.50 2.46
CA SER A 95 -13.37 -11.72 2.58
C SER A 95 -13.13 -10.21 2.48
N THR A 96 -12.07 -9.70 3.12
CA THR A 96 -11.67 -8.29 3.05
C THR A 96 -11.27 -7.89 1.64
N VAL A 97 -10.51 -8.73 0.93
CA VAL A 97 -10.11 -8.49 -0.47
C VAL A 97 -11.33 -8.45 -1.38
N ILE A 98 -12.27 -9.40 -1.24
CA ILE A 98 -13.50 -9.45 -2.03
C ILE A 98 -14.37 -8.21 -1.74
N ALA A 99 -14.53 -7.85 -0.47
CA ALA A 99 -15.30 -6.66 -0.08
C ALA A 99 -14.69 -5.38 -0.65
N SER A 100 -13.37 -5.20 -0.50
CA SER A 100 -12.63 -4.06 -1.06
C SER A 100 -12.77 -3.98 -2.59
N ALA A 101 -12.56 -5.10 -3.29
CA ALA A 101 -12.73 -5.16 -4.74
C ALA A 101 -14.16 -4.80 -5.18
N THR A 102 -15.17 -5.25 -4.44
CA THR A 102 -16.58 -4.94 -4.72
C THR A 102 -16.87 -3.45 -4.56
N VAL A 103 -16.34 -2.81 -3.52
CA VAL A 103 -16.47 -1.37 -3.31
C VAL A 103 -15.81 -0.59 -4.45
N VAL A 104 -14.58 -0.95 -4.83
CA VAL A 104 -13.85 -0.30 -5.94
C VAL A 104 -14.60 -0.45 -7.26
N LEU A 105 -15.09 -1.65 -7.58
CA LEU A 105 -15.88 -1.89 -8.80
C LEU A 105 -17.19 -1.09 -8.79
N THR A 106 -17.84 -0.98 -7.64
CA THR A 106 -19.08 -0.19 -7.49
C THR A 106 -18.82 1.30 -7.73
N LEU A 107 -17.76 1.85 -7.12
CA LEU A 107 -17.34 3.23 -7.32
C LEU A 107 -16.94 3.50 -8.79
N LEU A 108 -16.20 2.59 -9.41
CA LEU A 108 -15.82 2.69 -10.82
C LEU A 108 -17.07 2.69 -11.73
N SER A 109 -18.04 1.83 -11.45
CA SER A 109 -19.32 1.78 -12.18
C SER A 109 -20.11 3.08 -12.05
N LEU A 110 -20.20 3.64 -10.83
CA LEU A 110 -20.82 4.95 -10.59
C LEU A 110 -20.08 6.08 -11.30
N LEU A 111 -18.75 6.03 -11.35
CA LEU A 111 -17.94 7.00 -12.07
C LEU A 111 -18.21 6.93 -13.58
N VAL A 112 -18.23 5.73 -14.16
CA VAL A 112 -18.56 5.56 -15.58
C VAL A 112 -19.98 6.03 -15.89
N LEU A 113 -20.94 5.72 -15.01
CA LEU A 113 -22.34 6.14 -15.16
C LEU A 113 -22.49 7.67 -15.11
N THR A 114 -21.85 8.34 -14.15
CA THR A 114 -21.88 9.81 -14.04
C THR A 114 -21.18 10.48 -15.22
N LEU A 115 -20.08 9.91 -15.71
CA LEU A 115 -19.40 10.38 -16.92
C LEU A 115 -20.28 10.22 -18.16
N LEU A 116 -21.03 9.12 -18.27
CA LEU A 116 -22.00 8.91 -19.35
C LEU A 116 -23.16 9.91 -19.27
N ILE A 117 -23.74 10.12 -18.09
CA ILE A 117 -24.82 11.10 -17.90
C ILE A 117 -24.34 12.50 -18.28
N THR A 118 -23.17 12.92 -17.80
CA THR A 118 -22.60 14.24 -18.11
C THR A 118 -22.26 14.38 -19.60
N LEU A 119 -21.73 13.33 -20.24
CA LEU A 119 -21.50 13.30 -21.69
C LEU A 119 -22.81 13.48 -22.46
N VAL A 120 -23.86 12.73 -22.12
CA VAL A 120 -25.17 12.82 -22.76
C VAL A 120 -25.81 14.18 -22.52
N SER A 121 -25.74 14.72 -21.31
CA SER A 121 -26.23 16.07 -21.00
C SER A 121 -25.49 17.14 -21.79
N SER A 122 -24.16 17.04 -21.90
CA SER A 122 -23.34 17.97 -22.69
C SER A 122 -23.64 17.87 -24.19
N ALA A 123 -23.78 16.64 -24.71
CA ALA A 123 -24.21 16.40 -26.09
C ALA A 123 -25.61 16.99 -26.33
N PHE A 124 -26.56 16.79 -25.42
CA PHE A 124 -27.90 17.33 -25.55
C PHE A 124 -27.91 18.86 -25.51
N LEU A 125 -27.13 19.48 -24.62
CA LEU A 125 -26.98 20.94 -24.54
C LEU A 125 -26.35 21.52 -25.81
N THR A 126 -25.31 20.89 -26.33
CA THR A 126 -24.67 21.32 -27.59
C THR A 126 -25.59 21.15 -28.78
N LEU A 127 -26.28 20.00 -28.92
CA LEU A 127 -27.27 19.80 -29.98
C LEU A 127 -28.43 20.79 -29.86
N SER A 128 -28.92 21.06 -28.66
CA SER A 128 -29.99 22.03 -28.40
C SER A 128 -29.55 23.44 -28.79
N GLY A 129 -28.34 23.86 -28.39
CA GLY A 129 -27.76 25.15 -28.77
C GLY A 129 -27.59 25.29 -30.28
N VAL A 130 -27.06 24.26 -30.95
CA VAL A 130 -26.92 24.23 -32.42
C VAL A 130 -28.30 24.29 -33.10
N SER A 131 -29.28 23.55 -32.61
CA SER A 131 -30.66 23.55 -33.13
C SER A 131 -31.33 24.91 -32.98
N LEU A 132 -31.18 25.56 -31.81
CA LEU A 132 -31.71 26.89 -31.55
C LEU A 132 -31.05 27.93 -32.45
N TYR A 133 -29.71 27.90 -32.56
CA TYR A 133 -28.96 28.78 -33.44
C TYR A 133 -29.39 28.61 -34.91
N ALA A 134 -29.51 27.37 -35.37
CA ALA A 134 -29.98 27.04 -36.71
C ALA A 134 -31.40 27.58 -36.96
N SER A 135 -32.29 27.43 -35.98
CA SER A 135 -33.68 27.91 -36.04
C SER A 135 -33.74 29.44 -36.09
N VAL A 136 -32.99 30.15 -35.25
CA VAL A 136 -32.92 31.62 -35.23
C VAL A 136 -32.34 32.14 -36.55
N SER A 137 -31.27 31.51 -37.05
CA SER A 137 -30.66 31.86 -38.33
C SER A 137 -31.65 31.69 -39.49
N LEU A 138 -32.33 30.54 -39.55
CA LEU A 138 -33.35 30.27 -40.57
C LEU A 138 -34.48 31.30 -40.51
N LEU A 139 -35.00 31.57 -39.31
CA LEU A 139 -36.07 32.55 -39.11
C LEU A 139 -35.65 33.96 -39.56
N SER A 140 -34.42 34.36 -39.24
CA SER A 140 -33.84 35.63 -39.68
C SER A 140 -33.72 35.72 -41.21
N LEU A 141 -33.28 34.64 -41.87
CA LEU A 141 -33.16 34.59 -43.33
C LEU A 141 -34.53 34.59 -44.03
N VAL A 142 -35.50 33.83 -43.52
CA VAL A 142 -36.88 33.79 -44.05
C VAL A 142 -37.54 35.15 -43.93
N ARG A 143 -37.33 35.87 -42.82
CA ARG A 143 -37.89 37.21 -42.64
C ARG A 143 -37.30 38.24 -43.61
N LYS A 144 -36.02 38.09 -43.99
CA LYS A 144 -35.34 39.02 -44.91
C LYS A 144 -35.57 38.70 -46.40
N HIS A 145 -35.64 37.42 -46.78
CA HIS A 145 -35.63 36.97 -48.19
C HIS A 145 -36.82 36.09 -48.59
N GLY A 146 -37.79 35.85 -47.70
CA GLY A 146 -38.94 34.99 -47.97
C GLY A 146 -38.54 33.53 -48.25
N ARG A 147 -39.21 32.89 -49.22
CA ARG A 147 -38.98 31.46 -49.56
C ARG A 147 -37.58 31.17 -50.11
N LEU A 148 -36.90 32.15 -50.72
CA LEU A 148 -35.51 32.03 -51.20
C LEU A 148 -34.50 31.94 -50.04
N GLY A 149 -34.89 32.32 -48.82
CA GLY A 149 -34.01 32.21 -47.65
C GLY A 149 -33.67 30.78 -47.26
N VAL A 150 -34.58 29.82 -47.52
CA VAL A 150 -34.40 28.42 -47.11
C VAL A 150 -33.31 27.72 -47.93
N SER A 151 -33.25 27.96 -49.25
CA SER A 151 -32.22 27.35 -50.11
C SER A 151 -30.83 27.89 -49.80
N LYS A 152 -30.70 29.20 -49.59
CA LYS A 152 -29.43 29.83 -49.15
C LYS A 152 -28.99 29.33 -47.78
N TRP A 153 -29.91 29.16 -46.84
CA TRP A 153 -29.60 28.59 -45.53
C TRP A 153 -29.12 27.13 -45.64
N ALA A 154 -29.79 26.31 -46.45
CA ALA A 154 -29.43 24.90 -46.63
C ALA A 154 -28.03 24.76 -47.28
N GLU A 155 -27.70 25.61 -48.25
CA GLU A 155 -26.37 25.67 -48.87
C GLU A 155 -25.30 26.10 -47.86
N HIS A 156 -25.59 27.06 -46.99
CA HIS A 156 -24.67 27.47 -45.93
C HIS A 156 -24.48 26.36 -44.89
N MET A 157 -25.54 25.66 -44.49
CA MET A 157 -25.49 24.58 -43.50
C MET A 157 -24.78 23.33 -44.05
N SER A 158 -25.01 22.98 -45.31
CA SER A 158 -24.31 21.86 -45.95
C SER A 158 -22.82 22.15 -46.09
N ASN A 159 -22.46 23.37 -46.46
CA ASN A 159 -21.06 23.81 -46.50
C ASN A 159 -20.41 23.80 -45.11
N PHE A 160 -21.16 24.06 -44.04
CA PHE A 160 -20.63 23.99 -42.67
C PHE A 160 -20.38 22.53 -42.22
N LEU A 161 -21.29 21.61 -42.56
CA LEU A 161 -21.20 20.19 -42.19
C LEU A 161 -20.17 19.42 -43.04
N VAL A 162 -20.08 19.73 -44.34
CA VAL A 162 -19.22 19.03 -45.30
C VAL A 162 -17.86 19.74 -45.49
N GLY A 163 -17.80 21.05 -45.21
CA GLY A 163 -16.68 21.93 -45.55
C GLY A 163 -15.56 22.03 -44.52
N SER A 164 -15.47 21.15 -43.53
CA SER A 164 -14.24 21.01 -42.72
C SER A 164 -13.12 20.32 -43.50
N ARG A 165 -12.99 20.59 -44.80
CA ARG A 165 -11.73 20.33 -45.49
C ARG A 165 -10.79 21.44 -45.03
N PRO A 166 -9.66 21.11 -44.37
CA PRO A 166 -8.70 22.13 -43.97
C PRO A 166 -8.40 22.94 -45.23
N VAL A 167 -8.64 24.26 -45.13
CA VAL A 167 -8.18 25.22 -46.13
C VAL A 167 -6.74 24.83 -46.38
N GLN A 168 -6.46 24.30 -47.58
CA GLN A 168 -5.09 24.13 -48.02
C GLN A 168 -4.53 25.53 -47.97
N LEU A 169 -3.80 25.82 -46.90
CA LEU A 169 -2.93 26.98 -46.82
C LEU A 169 -2.20 26.95 -48.15
N PRO A 170 -2.33 28.00 -48.98
CA PRO A 170 -1.61 28.06 -50.23
C PRO A 170 -0.17 27.77 -49.85
N SER A 171 0.33 26.62 -50.31
CA SER A 171 1.72 26.26 -50.21
C SER A 171 2.42 27.42 -50.87
N ARG A 172 2.90 28.33 -50.02
CA ARG A 172 3.71 29.47 -50.40
C ARG A 172 4.94 28.82 -50.98
N THR A 173 4.90 28.59 -52.29
CA THR A 173 6.05 28.34 -53.12
C THR A 173 6.92 29.56 -52.89
N GLU A 174 7.81 29.47 -51.91
CA GLU A 174 8.94 30.36 -51.80
C GLU A 174 9.85 30.02 -52.97
N PRO A 175 9.96 30.89 -54.00
CA PRO A 175 11.10 30.82 -54.89
C PRO A 175 12.34 31.05 -54.02
N GLY A 176 13.17 30.02 -53.93
CA GLY A 176 14.28 29.94 -53.01
C GLY A 176 15.21 31.15 -53.09
N LEU A 177 15.49 31.70 -51.91
CA LEU A 177 16.71 32.40 -51.53
C LEU A 177 16.78 32.16 -50.01
N GLY A 178 17.50 31.15 -49.53
CA GLY A 178 18.95 31.19 -49.46
C GLY A 178 19.36 31.59 -48.04
N LEU A 179 19.85 30.60 -47.28
CA LEU A 179 20.78 30.73 -46.14
C LEU A 179 20.34 31.60 -44.93
N SER A 180 20.05 30.94 -43.80
CA SER A 180 20.73 31.28 -42.55
C SER A 180 20.70 30.12 -41.55
N LEU A 181 21.90 29.60 -41.29
CA LEU A 181 22.23 28.78 -40.12
C LEU A 181 22.01 29.57 -38.82
N GLY A 182 21.63 28.88 -37.76
CA GLY A 182 21.60 29.36 -36.37
C GLY A 182 20.48 28.64 -35.62
N SER A 183 20.68 27.45 -35.04
CA SER A 183 21.52 27.13 -33.88
C SER A 183 21.29 28.09 -32.70
N GLY A 184 20.63 27.56 -31.66
CA GLY A 184 20.30 28.23 -30.40
C GLY A 184 18.97 27.67 -29.89
N PHE A 185 18.92 26.45 -29.36
CA PHE A 185 19.24 26.15 -27.96
C PHE A 185 18.72 27.25 -27.02
N GLY A 186 17.47 27.09 -26.58
CA GLY A 186 16.81 27.95 -25.62
C GLY A 186 15.81 27.13 -24.82
N SER A 187 16.32 26.38 -23.85
CA SER A 187 15.56 25.73 -22.80
C SER A 187 14.87 26.82 -21.96
N THR A 188 13.55 26.94 -22.05
CA THR A 188 12.77 27.70 -21.08
C THR A 188 12.17 26.74 -20.04
N PRO A 189 12.38 27.00 -18.74
CA PRO A 189 11.87 26.16 -17.67
C PRO A 189 10.36 26.38 -17.50
N ARG A 190 9.62 25.28 -17.47
CA ARG A 190 8.17 25.25 -17.25
C ARG A 190 7.89 25.44 -15.76
N VAL A 191 7.58 26.68 -15.37
CA VAL A 191 7.00 27.00 -14.05
C VAL A 191 5.49 27.10 -14.22
N HIS A 192 4.73 26.19 -13.61
CA HIS A 192 3.30 26.35 -13.42
C HIS A 192 3.06 26.86 -11.99
N ALA A 193 2.77 28.15 -11.87
CA ALA A 193 2.13 28.70 -10.68
C ALA A 193 0.66 28.23 -10.66
N HIS A 194 0.22 27.66 -9.55
CA HIS A 194 -1.18 27.34 -9.31
C HIS A 194 -1.78 28.51 -8.51
N GLU A 195 -2.52 29.39 -9.18
CA GLU A 195 -3.31 30.45 -8.54
C GLU A 195 -4.57 29.82 -7.94
N GLU A 196 -4.60 29.71 -6.62
CA GLU A 196 -5.79 29.38 -5.86
C GLU A 196 -6.59 30.65 -5.62
N TRP A 197 -7.76 30.75 -6.24
CA TRP A 197 -8.70 31.84 -6.04
C TRP A 197 -9.57 31.53 -4.81
N THR A 198 -9.28 32.18 -3.69
CA THR A 198 -10.20 32.27 -2.56
C THR A 198 -11.05 33.53 -2.71
N ASP A 199 -12.38 33.36 -2.75
CA ASP A 199 -13.33 34.46 -2.65
C ASP A 199 -13.09 35.22 -1.34
N SER A 200 -12.85 36.53 -1.45
CA SER A 200 -12.80 37.42 -0.29
C SER A 200 -13.48 38.74 -0.64
N ASP A 201 -14.40 39.12 0.24
CA ASP A 201 -15.51 40.05 0.06
C ASP A 201 -15.15 41.52 -0.19
N ALA A 202 -16.18 42.25 -0.62
CA ALA A 202 -16.23 43.68 -0.90
C ALA A 202 -15.76 44.57 0.25
N ASP A 203 -14.46 44.86 0.33
CA ASP A 203 -13.98 46.20 0.68
C ASP A 203 -12.51 46.35 0.25
N GLY A 204 -12.27 47.31 -0.62
CA GLY A 204 -10.99 47.50 -1.30
C GLY A 204 -9.89 47.97 -0.37
N GLN A 205 -9.06 47.04 0.10
CA GLN A 205 -7.68 47.27 0.51
C GLN A 205 -6.88 45.96 0.39
N HIS A 206 -6.09 45.84 -0.68
CA HIS A 206 -5.25 44.68 -0.93
C HIS A 206 -3.94 44.79 -0.14
N GLU A 207 -3.92 44.21 1.06
CA GLU A 207 -2.69 43.80 1.73
C GLU A 207 -2.41 42.33 1.40
N VAL A 208 -1.40 42.08 0.58
CA VAL A 208 -0.98 40.71 0.20
C VAL A 208 -0.16 40.14 1.34
N VAL A 209 -0.84 39.58 2.33
CA VAL A 209 -0.22 38.78 3.39
C VAL A 209 -0.05 37.36 2.86
N VAL A 210 1.16 37.03 2.42
CA VAL A 210 1.54 35.65 2.09
C VAL A 210 1.70 34.88 3.39
N LYS A 211 0.59 34.30 3.88
CA LYS A 211 0.60 33.38 5.02
C LYS A 211 1.06 32.00 4.52
N VAL A 212 2.37 31.75 4.61
CA VAL A 212 2.91 30.40 4.40
C VAL A 212 2.62 29.58 5.65
N GLU A 213 1.46 28.93 5.68
CA GLU A 213 1.11 27.96 6.72
C GLU A 213 1.73 26.62 6.33
N VAL A 214 2.96 26.39 6.79
CA VAL A 214 3.57 25.05 6.78
C VAL A 214 2.84 24.25 7.86
N LYS A 215 1.76 23.59 7.47
CA LYS A 215 1.16 22.52 8.28
C LYS A 215 2.09 21.33 8.19
N GLN A 216 3.08 21.34 9.08
CA GLN A 216 3.93 20.20 9.36
C GLN A 216 3.02 19.16 10.01
N GLU A 217 2.59 18.16 9.22
CA GLU A 217 2.05 16.92 9.78
C GLU A 217 3.14 16.33 10.66
N GLU A 218 2.95 16.55 11.96
CA GLU A 218 3.64 15.85 13.03
C GLU A 218 3.40 14.35 12.76
N PRO A 219 4.44 13.53 12.63
CA PRO A 219 4.25 12.09 12.60
C PRO A 219 3.52 11.75 13.90
N GLU A 220 2.30 11.22 13.78
CA GLU A 220 1.67 10.53 14.91
C GLU A 220 2.67 9.45 15.31
N ASP A 221 3.33 9.71 16.44
CA ASP A 221 4.17 8.76 17.14
C ASP A 221 3.32 7.49 17.26
N GLU A 222 3.66 6.50 16.45
CA GLU A 222 3.20 5.13 16.62
C GLU A 222 3.41 4.81 18.09
N ASP A 223 2.28 4.57 18.76
CA ASP A 223 2.18 4.21 20.16
C ASP A 223 3.42 3.39 20.54
N HIS A 224 4.30 4.07 21.28
CA HIS A 224 5.32 3.44 22.08
C HIS A 224 4.55 2.52 23.01
N VAL A 225 4.45 1.26 22.61
CA VAL A 225 3.93 0.21 23.48
C VAL A 225 4.98 0.10 24.57
N ASP A 226 4.75 0.84 25.64
CA ASP A 226 5.29 0.56 26.95
C ASP A 226 4.78 -0.84 27.34
N GLU A 227 5.40 -1.90 26.80
CA GLU A 227 5.46 -3.22 27.42
C GLU A 227 6.47 -3.20 28.57
N ASP A 228 6.51 -2.08 29.31
CA ASP A 228 7.01 -2.06 30.67
C ASP A 228 6.01 -2.84 31.53
N LEU A 229 6.26 -4.15 31.56
CA LEU A 229 6.64 -4.75 32.82
C LEU A 229 5.61 -4.60 33.95
N TYR A 230 4.35 -4.92 33.67
CA TYR A 230 3.39 -5.30 34.71
C TYR A 230 3.30 -6.83 34.83
N ILE A 231 4.45 -7.48 35.00
CA ILE A 231 4.52 -8.76 35.73
C ILE A 231 4.81 -8.44 37.19
N ASP A 232 3.92 -7.63 37.79
CA ASP A 232 3.86 -7.49 39.23
C ASP A 232 3.09 -8.69 39.77
N SER A 233 3.87 -9.71 40.14
CA SER A 233 3.69 -10.34 41.45
C SER A 233 2.26 -10.79 41.79
N ALA A 234 1.71 -11.72 41.01
CA ALA A 234 0.79 -12.73 41.55
C ALA A 234 1.61 -13.82 42.29
N VAL A 235 2.49 -13.38 43.19
CA VAL A 235 3.04 -14.23 44.24
C VAL A 235 1.88 -14.53 45.18
N ALA A 236 1.42 -15.76 45.08
CA ALA A 236 0.67 -16.50 46.07
C ALA A 236 0.74 -15.92 47.50
N GLN A 237 -0.27 -15.13 47.87
CA GLN A 237 -0.69 -15.09 49.27
C GLN A 237 -1.38 -16.42 49.57
N VAL A 238 -0.57 -17.41 49.94
CA VAL A 238 -1.05 -18.56 50.71
C VAL A 238 -1.41 -18.03 52.10
N PRO A 239 -2.68 -18.14 52.54
CA PRO A 239 -3.07 -17.70 53.87
C PRO A 239 -2.33 -18.52 54.95
N PRO A 240 -1.67 -17.87 55.92
CA PRO A 240 -1.05 -18.55 57.05
C PRO A 240 -2.12 -18.92 58.08
N HIS A 241 -2.92 -19.95 57.81
CA HIS A 241 -3.91 -20.41 58.79
C HIS A 241 -4.11 -21.93 58.80
N ILE A 242 -3.03 -22.70 58.74
CA ILE A 242 -3.02 -24.11 59.14
C ILE A 242 -1.68 -24.40 59.83
N LYS A 243 -1.59 -24.21 61.15
CA LYS A 243 -0.52 -24.82 61.95
C LYS A 243 -0.89 -25.20 63.40
N ASP A 244 -2.05 -24.78 63.90
CA ASP A 244 -2.35 -24.95 65.34
C ASP A 244 -3.29 -26.12 65.69
N ASP A 245 -3.68 -27.00 64.75
CA ASP A 245 -4.70 -28.03 65.01
C ASP A 245 -4.23 -29.49 64.88
N MET A 246 -2.92 -29.75 64.79
CA MET A 246 -2.40 -31.13 64.67
C MET A 246 -1.73 -31.70 65.94
N ASP A 247 -1.66 -30.95 67.04
CA ASP A 247 -1.06 -31.44 68.30
C ASP A 247 -2.07 -32.07 69.29
N ILE A 248 -3.36 -32.17 68.94
CA ILE A 248 -4.40 -32.71 69.82
C ILE A 248 -4.64 -34.23 69.66
N ILE A 249 -4.09 -34.87 68.61
CA ILE A 249 -4.32 -36.32 68.34
C ILE A 249 -3.03 -37.14 68.51
N ARG A 250 -2.28 -36.91 69.60
CA ARG A 250 -1.17 -37.78 70.00
C ARG A 250 -0.94 -37.91 71.51
N GLY A 251 -1.99 -37.67 72.31
CA GLY A 251 -2.07 -38.02 73.72
C GLY A 251 -2.98 -39.22 73.94
#